data_AF-A0A3D3F379-F1
#
_entry.id   AF-A0A3D3F379-F1
#
_cell.length_a   1.000
_cell.length_b   1.000
_cell.length_c   1.000
_cell.angle_alpha   90.00
_cell.angle_beta   90.00
_cell.angle_gamma   90.00
#
_symmetry.space_group_name_H-M   'P 1'
#
loop_
_entity.id
_entity.type
_entity.pdbx_description
1 polymer ?
#
loop_
_entity_poly.entity_id
_entity_poly.type
_entity_poly.pdbx_seq_one_letter_code
_entity_poly.pdbx_strand_id
1 'polypeptide(L)'
;MNSLNKTFDAVLDIYGQDFYRNLVPNSLVSNLKRSFDIRPYQQDAFGRFIFYWEQYANRPKGVPTQLLYHMATGSGKTLIMAGL
;
A
#
# COMPACT_ATOMS: atom_id res chain seq x y z
N MET A 1 8.86 -5.71 20.52
CA MET A 1 8.67 -4.81 19.35
C MET A 1 7.91 -5.60 18.30
N ASN A 2 6.63 -5.31 18.06
CA ASN A 2 5.85 -6.02 17.03
C ASN A 2 6.34 -5.57 15.65
N SER A 3 6.54 -6.51 14.74
CA SER A 3 6.91 -6.17 13.37
C SER A 3 5.73 -5.53 12.64
N LEU A 4 6.02 -4.68 11.65
CA LEU A 4 4.99 -4.04 10.82
C LEU A 4 4.06 -5.09 10.17
N ASN A 5 4.60 -6.23 9.73
CA ASN A 5 3.79 -7.31 9.14
C ASN A 5 2.76 -7.87 10.13
N LYS A 6 3.14 -8.12 11.39
CA LYS A 6 2.18 -8.56 12.43
C LYS A 6 1.09 -7.51 12.69
N THR A 7 1.46 -6.23 12.61
CA THR A 7 0.47 -5.15 12.72
C THR A 7 -0.48 -5.18 11.53
N PHE A 8 0.04 -5.45 10.33
CA PHE A 8 -0.82 -5.53 9.16
C PHE A 8 -1.84 -6.65 9.25
N ASP A 9 -1.41 -7.83 9.69
CA ASP A 9 -2.26 -9.01 9.83
C ASP A 9 -3.33 -8.79 10.92
N ALA A 10 -2.94 -8.25 12.08
CA ALA A 10 -3.87 -7.94 13.17
C ALA A 10 -4.95 -6.92 12.76
N VAL A 11 -4.60 -5.94 11.91
CA VAL A 11 -5.57 -4.98 11.37
C VAL A 11 -6.58 -5.67 10.45
N LEU A 12 -6.15 -6.63 9.62
CA LEU A 12 -7.08 -7.40 8.78
C LEU A 12 -8.00 -8.30 9.61
N ASP A 13 -7.48 -8.88 10.69
CA ASP A 13 -8.27 -9.72 11.60
C ASP A 13 -9.37 -8.92 12.32
N ILE A 14 -9.10 -7.65 12.65
CA ILE A 14 -10.02 -6.78 13.40
C ILE A 14 -11.01 -6.05 12.47
N TYR A 15 -10.52 -5.49 11.36
CA TYR A 15 -11.28 -4.58 10.51
C TYR A 15 -11.72 -5.20 9.16
N GLY A 16 -11.26 -6.41 8.86
CA GLY A 16 -11.64 -7.17 7.66
C GLY A 16 -10.64 -7.05 6.50
N GLN A 17 -10.81 -7.95 5.52
CA GLN A 17 -9.85 -8.15 4.42
C GLN A 17 -9.73 -6.96 3.46
N ASP A 18 -10.77 -6.14 3.34
CA ASP A 18 -10.79 -5.00 2.42
C ASP A 18 -10.29 -3.69 3.08
N PHE A 19 -9.88 -3.74 4.36
CA PHE A 19 -9.46 -2.55 5.10
C PHE A 19 -8.42 -1.70 4.34
N TYR A 20 -7.34 -2.31 3.85
CA TYR A 20 -6.31 -1.56 3.12
C TYR A 20 -6.80 -1.03 1.77
N ARG A 21 -7.62 -1.80 1.04
CA ARG A 21 -8.16 -1.36 -0.25
C ARG A 21 -9.03 -0.12 -0.07
N ASN A 22 -9.79 -0.07 1.02
CA ASN A 22 -10.63 1.07 1.35
C ASN A 22 -9.85 2.33 1.78
N LEU A 23 -8.55 2.21 2.09
CA LEU A 23 -7.68 3.36 2.32
C LEU A 23 -7.19 4.01 1.03
N VAL A 24 -7.32 3.34 -0.13
CA VAL A 24 -6.83 3.87 -1.40
C VAL A 24 -7.77 4.97 -1.90
N PRO A 25 -7.32 6.24 -2.00
CA PRO A 25 -8.20 7.30 -2.42
C PRO A 25 -8.49 7.19 -3.92
N ASN A 26 -9.74 7.51 -4.30
CA ASN A 26 -10.16 7.53 -5.71
C ASN A 26 -9.30 8.46 -6.57
N SER A 27 -8.74 9.54 -5.98
CA SER A 27 -7.83 10.45 -6.68
C SER A 27 -6.58 9.74 -7.19
N LEU A 28 -5.98 8.86 -6.39
CA LEU A 28 -4.81 8.05 -6.80
C LEU A 28 -5.16 7.19 -8.01
N VAL A 29 -6.29 6.49 -7.96
CA VAL A 29 -6.76 5.63 -9.06
C VAL A 29 -7.03 6.45 -10.33
N SER A 30 -7.67 7.61 -10.19
CA SER A 30 -8.04 8.47 -11.32
C SER A 30 -6.85 9.16 -12.00
N ASN A 31 -5.74 9.36 -11.28
CA ASN A 31 -4.52 9.96 -11.80
C ASN A 31 -3.64 8.94 -12.55
N LEU A 32 -3.87 7.66 -12.34
CA LEU A 32 -3.21 6.60 -13.11
C LEU A 32 -3.91 6.45 -14.47
N LYS A 33 -3.14 6.03 -15.48
CA LYS A 33 -3.64 5.91 -16.85
C LYS A 33 -4.88 5.01 -16.89
N ARG A 34 -6.03 5.57 -17.29
CA ARG A 34 -7.35 4.90 -17.33
C ARG A 34 -7.42 3.56 -18.05
N SER A 35 -6.47 3.28 -18.95
CA SER A 35 -6.41 1.99 -19.66
C SER A 35 -5.80 0.84 -18.84
N PHE A 36 -5.32 1.12 -17.62
CA PHE A 36 -4.77 0.11 -16.72
C PHE A 36 -5.71 -0.11 -15.54
N ASP A 37 -6.39 -1.25 -15.55
CA ASP A 37 -7.14 -1.71 -14.38
C ASP A 37 -6.18 -2.04 -13.24
N ILE A 38 -6.37 -1.37 -12.10
CA ILE A 38 -5.61 -1.64 -10.89
C ILE A 38 -6.03 -3.01 -10.34
N ARG A 39 -5.06 -3.90 -10.20
CA ARG A 39 -5.27 -5.25 -9.67
C ARG A 39 -5.47 -5.23 -8.16
N PRO A 40 -6.20 -6.19 -7.55
CA PRO A 40 -6.45 -6.20 -6.11
C PRO A 40 -5.18 -6.09 -5.24
N TYR A 41 -4.11 -6.82 -5.58
CA TYR A 41 -2.85 -6.73 -4.82
C TYR A 41 -2.15 -5.38 -4.95
N GLN A 42 -2.39 -4.63 -6.03
CA GLN A 42 -1.85 -3.28 -6.18
C GLN A 42 -2.61 -2.32 -5.26
N GLN A 43 -3.93 -2.48 -5.11
CA GLN A 43 -4.72 -1.75 -4.11
C GLN A 43 -4.24 -2.08 -2.70
N ASP A 44 -3.99 -3.37 -2.42
CA ASP A 44 -3.43 -3.80 -1.13
C ASP A 44 -2.06 -3.15 -0.87
N ALA A 45 -1.20 -3.07 -1.89
CA ALA A 45 0.10 -2.42 -1.78
C ALA A 45 -0.02 -0.91 -1.49
N PHE A 46 -0.87 -0.20 -2.23
CA PHE A 46 -1.14 1.23 -1.98
C PHE A 46 -1.71 1.44 -0.57
N GLY A 47 -2.72 0.68 -0.19
CA GLY A 47 -3.38 0.79 1.10
C GLY A 47 -2.45 0.51 2.29
N ARG A 48 -1.59 -0.52 2.18
CA ARG A 48 -0.58 -0.82 3.20
C ARG A 48 0.46 0.30 3.32
N PHE A 49 0.86 0.91 2.20
CA PHE A 49 1.77 2.05 2.23
C PHE A 49 1.10 3.28 2.88
N ILE A 50 -0.13 3.60 2.50
CA ILE A 50 -0.90 4.71 3.08
C ILE A 50 -1.06 4.51 4.59
N PHE A 51 -1.43 3.30 5.03
CA PHE A 51 -1.47 2.97 6.46
C PHE A 51 -0.12 3.19 7.14
N TYR A 52 0.96 2.67 6.56
CA TYR A 52 2.31 2.87 7.11
C TYR A 52 2.68 4.35 7.21
N TRP A 53 2.33 5.14 6.20
CA TRP A 53 2.72 6.54 6.11
C TRP A 53 1.94 7.44 7.06
N GLU A 54 0.62 7.23 7.12
CA GLU A 54 -0.36 8.11 7.80
C GLU A 54 -0.77 7.61 9.19
N GLN A 55 -0.88 6.30 9.39
CA GLN A 55 -1.51 5.72 10.60
C GLN A 55 -0.54 4.96 11.51
N TYR A 56 0.57 4.43 10.96
CA TYR A 56 1.52 3.65 11.74
C TYR A 56 2.42 4.54 12.62
N ALA A 57 2.00 4.73 13.87
CA ALA A 57 2.67 5.62 14.83
C ALA A 57 4.17 5.31 15.05
N ASN A 58 4.56 4.04 14.92
CA ASN A 58 5.94 3.57 15.13
C ASN A 58 6.84 3.75 13.89
N ARG A 59 6.35 4.42 12.83
CA ARG A 59 7.18 4.76 11.67
C ARG A 59 8.31 5.72 12.07
N PRO A 60 9.58 5.46 11.68
CA PRO A 60 10.66 6.42 11.85
C PRO A 60 10.35 7.76 11.17
N LYS A 61 10.49 8.87 11.91
CA LYS A 61 10.25 10.23 11.42
C LYS A 61 11.58 10.94 11.16
N GLY A 62 11.62 11.83 10.17
CA GLY A 62 12.82 12.61 9.83
C GLY A 62 13.91 11.83 9.08
N VAL A 63 13.61 10.62 8.62
CA VAL A 63 14.51 9.79 7.80
C VAL A 63 13.84 9.37 6.49
N PRO A 64 14.60 9.22 5.40
CA PRO A 64 14.04 8.72 4.14
C PRO A 64 13.42 7.34 4.31
N THR A 65 12.22 7.15 3.77
CA THR A 65 11.60 5.82 3.68
C THR A 65 11.99 5.18 2.35
N GLN A 66 12.51 3.95 2.41
CA GLN A 66 12.84 3.16 1.22
C GLN A 66 11.86 2.00 1.07
N LEU A 67 11.33 1.82 -0.14
CA LEU A 67 10.41 0.75 -0.49
C LEU A 67 11.09 -0.25 -1.43
N LEU A 68 11.06 -1.53 -1.05
CA LEU A 68 11.58 -2.62 -1.88
C LEU A 68 10.43 -3.36 -2.56
N TYR A 69 10.47 -3.43 -3.89
CA TYR A 69 9.46 -4.14 -4.69
C TYR A 69 10.02 -5.45 -5.24
N HIS A 70 9.72 -6.55 -4.56
CA HIS A 70 10.16 -7.89 -4.98
C HIS A 70 9.06 -8.64 -5.75
N MET A 71 8.98 -8.44 -7.07
CA MET A 71 7.98 -9.12 -7.93
C MET A 71 8.54 -9.42 -9.32
N ALA A 72 7.90 -10.31 -10.09
CA ALA A 72 8.26 -10.63 -11.48
C ALA A 72 8.13 -9.43 -12.44
N THR A 73 8.77 -9.48 -13.62
CA THR A 73 8.55 -8.49 -14.69
C THR A 73 7.09 -8.51 -15.18
N GLY A 74 6.57 -7.37 -15.64
CA GLY A 74 5.16 -7.27 -16.08
C GLY A 74 4.08 -7.31 -14.98
N SER A 75 4.47 -7.48 -13.71
CA SER A 75 3.54 -7.42 -12.55
C SER A 75 3.06 -6.00 -12.18
N GLY A 76 3.38 -4.98 -12.97
CA GLY A 76 2.91 -3.62 -12.73
C GLY A 76 3.58 -2.90 -11.54
N LYS A 77 4.80 -3.27 -11.14
CA LYS A 77 5.57 -2.56 -10.11
C LYS A 77 5.73 -1.06 -10.41
N THR A 78 6.01 -0.72 -11.66
CA THR A 78 6.15 0.67 -12.12
C THR A 78 4.88 1.47 -11.92
N LEU A 79 3.71 0.84 -12.05
CA LEU A 79 2.43 1.52 -11.80
C LEU A 79 2.26 1.85 -10.32
N ILE A 80 2.67 0.93 -9.43
CA ILE A 80 2.67 1.20 -7.99
C ILE A 80 3.65 2.34 -7.65
N MET A 81 4.85 2.32 -8.21
CA MET A 81 5.85 3.38 -8.02
C MET A 81 5.37 4.76 -8.52
N ALA A 82 4.60 4.81 -9.60
CA ALA A 82 4.09 6.07 -10.14
C ALA A 82 2.91 6.64 -9.33
N GLY A 83 2.22 5.81 -8.54
CA GLY A 83 1.07 6.21 -7.72
C GLY A 83 1.42 6.58 -6.27
N LEU A 84 2.69 6.46 -5.87
CA LEU A 84 3.21 6.79 -4.54
C LEU A 84 4.21 7.95 -4.62
#